data_AF-A0A4Y2DKL5-F1
#
_entry.id   AF-A0A4Y2DKL5-F1
#
_cell.length_a   1.000
_cell.length_b   1.000
_cell.length_c   1.000
_cell.angle_alpha   90.00
_cell.angle_beta   90.00
_cell.angle_gamma   90.00
#
_symmetry.space_group_name_H-M   'P 1'
#
loop_
_entity.id
_entity.type
_entity.pdbx_description
1 polymer ?
#
loop_
_entity_poly.entity_id
_entity_poly.type
_entity_poly.pdbx_seq_one_letter_code
_entity_poly.pdbx_strand_id
1 'polypeptide(L)'
;MKGLIDEVKGEVQRKIDEVEEKVQMKVEDVKSEVKGKIEEVEHKVQGKIGEIERRLSELEDRPFSFSASPEFMHPRPTIKSLTFHGQTSWTVFKTQFDVVSSTNGWTDFVKASQLVASLRGSAAEVLQGIPTDKLTDLTTIENALEARFGDSHLTQFYRTELKTRRQKPGESLQVLAVDVERLMSLAYAECPQDVRDSLAAQYFVDAIRDEETQLSTRLMDLTDLKSTLAYSMKFESAKTASKISIKARSIETDDDTWKERDDKFESLLKALERLVNNLAAEQSAPRRNAKRT
;
A
#
# COMPACT_ATOMS: atom_id res chain seq x y z
N MET A 1 -35.47 63.59 -61.92
CA MET A 1 -34.68 62.60 -61.16
C MET A 1 -33.88 63.24 -60.01
N LYS A 2 -33.11 64.32 -60.25
CA LYS A 2 -32.29 64.98 -59.21
C LYS A 2 -33.06 65.51 -57.99
N GLY A 3 -34.20 66.18 -58.19
CA GLY A 3 -35.01 66.71 -57.08
C GLY A 3 -35.60 65.65 -56.13
N LEU A 4 -35.99 64.48 -56.66
CA LEU A 4 -36.48 63.37 -55.83
C LEU A 4 -35.38 62.73 -54.99
N ILE A 5 -34.14 62.71 -55.49
CA ILE A 5 -32.99 62.19 -54.74
C ILE A 5 -32.64 63.13 -53.57
N ASP A 6 -32.69 64.44 -53.80
CA ASP A 6 -32.42 65.44 -52.75
C ASP A 6 -33.52 65.43 -51.67
N GLU A 7 -34.78 65.22 -52.04
CA GLU A 7 -35.90 65.06 -51.12
C GLU A 7 -35.79 63.80 -50.27
N VAL A 8 -35.51 62.65 -50.90
CA VAL A 8 -35.29 61.37 -50.19
C VAL A 8 -34.07 61.47 -49.26
N LYS A 9 -32.99 62.13 -49.69
CA LYS A 9 -31.81 62.35 -48.84
C LYS A 9 -32.14 63.22 -47.62
N GLY A 10 -32.94 64.27 -47.81
CA GLY A 10 -33.40 65.12 -46.71
C GLY A 10 -34.31 64.39 -45.72
N GLU A 11 -35.19 63.51 -46.21
CA GLU A 11 -36.04 62.69 -45.34
C GLU A 11 -35.24 61.62 -44.58
N VAL A 12 -34.27 60.98 -45.23
CA VAL A 12 -33.36 60.02 -44.59
C VAL A 12 -32.54 60.70 -43.50
N GLN A 13 -31.97 61.88 -43.77
CA GLN A 13 -31.22 62.62 -42.75
C GLN A 13 -32.10 62.97 -41.54
N ARG A 14 -33.33 63.44 -41.77
CA ARG A 14 -34.27 63.73 -40.68
C ARG A 14 -34.59 62.50 -39.82
N LYS A 15 -34.75 61.33 -40.44
CA LYS A 15 -34.96 60.06 -39.72
C LYS A 15 -33.73 59.61 -38.94
N ILE A 16 -32.52 59.87 -39.47
CA ILE A 16 -31.26 59.61 -38.76
C ILE A 16 -31.19 60.50 -37.50
N ASP A 17 -31.44 61.80 -37.65
CA ASP A 17 -31.40 62.76 -36.54
C ASP A 17 -32.45 62.39 -35.46
N GLU A 18 -33.67 61.99 -35.87
CA GLU A 18 -34.72 61.55 -34.94
C GLU A 18 -34.34 60.25 -34.19
N VAL A 19 -33.70 59.30 -34.88
CA VAL A 19 -33.21 58.07 -34.25
C VAL A 19 -32.05 58.36 -33.30
N GLU A 20 -31.15 59.26 -33.67
CA GLU A 20 -30.02 59.67 -32.83
C GLU A 20 -30.51 60.29 -31.51
N GLU A 21 -31.46 61.23 -31.57
CA GLU A 21 -32.10 61.82 -30.39
C GLU A 21 -32.79 60.75 -29.51
N LYS A 22 -33.54 59.83 -30.12
CA LYS A 22 -34.19 58.72 -29.39
C LYS A 22 -33.16 57.79 -28.73
N VAL A 23 -32.02 57.54 -29.37
CA VAL A 23 -30.95 56.72 -28.81
C VAL A 23 -30.27 57.44 -27.65
N GLN A 24 -29.95 58.73 -27.79
CA GLN A 24 -29.35 59.53 -26.72
C GLN A 24 -30.25 59.57 -25.48
N MET A 25 -31.55 59.80 -25.66
CA MET A 25 -32.51 59.80 -24.56
C MET A 25 -32.57 58.44 -23.83
N LYS A 26 -32.57 57.33 -24.57
CA LYS A 26 -32.53 55.97 -23.97
C LYS A 26 -31.22 55.69 -23.24
N VAL A 27 -30.09 56.17 -23.76
CA VAL A 27 -28.79 56.00 -23.12
C VAL A 27 -28.74 56.74 -21.79
N GLU A 28 -29.22 57.98 -21.72
CA GLU A 28 -29.27 58.73 -20.46
C GLU A 28 -30.28 58.12 -19.47
N ASP A 29 -31.41 57.60 -19.94
CA ASP A 29 -32.38 56.89 -19.09
C ASP A 29 -31.76 55.63 -18.44
N VAL A 30 -31.14 54.76 -19.25
CA VAL A 30 -30.44 53.55 -18.76
C VAL A 30 -29.31 53.90 -17.80
N LYS A 31 -28.54 54.96 -18.11
CA LYS A 31 -27.46 55.43 -17.24
C LYS A 31 -27.99 55.90 -15.89
N SER A 32 -29.13 56.59 -15.87
CA SER A 32 -29.78 57.00 -14.62
C SER A 32 -30.28 55.81 -13.80
N GLU A 33 -30.86 54.80 -14.45
CA GLU A 33 -31.33 53.57 -13.79
C GLU A 33 -30.18 52.75 -13.21
N VAL A 34 -29.10 52.58 -13.99
CA VAL A 34 -27.89 51.87 -13.54
C VAL A 34 -27.24 52.57 -12.36
N LYS A 35 -27.14 53.90 -12.40
CA LYS A 35 -26.59 54.69 -11.29
C LYS A 35 -27.42 54.50 -10.01
N GLY A 36 -28.75 54.57 -10.11
CA GLY A 36 -29.63 54.34 -8.95
C GLY A 36 -29.48 52.94 -8.35
N LYS A 37 -29.38 51.90 -9.19
CA LYS A 37 -29.15 50.52 -8.71
C LYS A 37 -27.79 50.35 -8.03
N ILE A 38 -26.75 51.03 -8.49
CA ILE A 38 -25.43 51.00 -7.85
C ILE A 38 -25.50 51.64 -6.47
N GLU A 39 -26.13 52.82 -6.35
CA GLU A 39 -26.31 53.51 -5.06
C GLU A 39 -27.14 52.67 -4.07
N GLU A 40 -28.18 51.98 -4.54
CA GLU A 40 -28.98 51.06 -3.70
C GLU A 40 -28.14 49.88 -3.18
N VAL A 41 -27.33 49.27 -4.06
CA VAL A 41 -26.45 48.16 -3.68
C VAL A 41 -25.39 48.63 -2.68
N GLU A 42 -24.79 49.80 -2.90
CA GLU A 42 -23.81 50.38 -1.98
C GLU A 42 -24.42 50.61 -0.58
N HIS A 43 -25.61 51.21 -0.50
CA HIS A 43 -26.31 51.39 0.77
C HIS A 43 -26.63 50.06 1.46
N LYS A 44 -27.03 49.02 0.70
CA LYS A 44 -27.33 47.69 1.26
C LYS A 44 -26.08 46.98 1.77
N VAL A 45 -24.95 47.14 1.08
CA VAL A 45 -23.65 46.59 1.50
C VAL A 45 -23.17 47.31 2.75
N GLN A 46 -23.21 48.64 2.78
CA GLN A 46 -22.83 49.43 3.96
C GLN A 46 -23.69 49.05 5.19
N GLY A 47 -25.01 48.89 5.03
CA GLY A 47 -25.89 48.46 6.11
C GLY A 47 -25.55 47.07 6.65
N LYS A 48 -25.20 46.11 5.77
CA LYS A 48 -24.76 44.78 6.18
C LYS A 48 -23.40 44.80 6.90
N ILE A 49 -22.48 45.65 6.46
CA ILE A 49 -21.18 45.84 7.12
C ILE A 49 -21.40 46.37 8.54
N GLY A 50 -22.22 47.41 8.72
CA GLY A 50 -22.53 47.95 10.05
C GLY A 50 -23.20 46.92 10.98
N GLU A 51 -24.08 46.07 10.44
CA GLU A 51 -24.68 44.98 11.21
C GLU A 51 -23.66 43.90 11.64
N ILE A 52 -22.70 43.59 10.76
CA ILE A 52 -21.60 42.67 11.08
C ILE A 52 -20.68 43.27 12.14
N GLU A 53 -20.30 44.55 12.00
CA GLU A 53 -19.48 45.27 12.97
C GLU A 53 -20.16 45.35 14.35
N ARG A 54 -21.47 45.58 14.39
CA ARG A 54 -22.27 45.54 15.62
C ARG A 54 -22.24 44.16 16.27
N ARG A 55 -22.47 43.09 15.50
CA ARG A 55 -22.41 41.70 16.00
C ARG A 55 -21.01 41.32 16.46
N LEU A 56 -19.97 41.85 15.82
CA LEU A 56 -18.58 41.64 16.22
C LEU A 56 -18.29 42.34 17.56
N SER A 57 -18.77 43.58 17.72
CA SER A 57 -18.66 44.33 18.98
C SER A 57 -19.40 43.64 20.13
N GLU A 58 -20.60 43.10 19.90
CA GLU A 58 -21.34 42.31 20.89
C GLU A 58 -20.64 41.01 21.29
N LEU A 59 -19.81 40.44 20.40
CA LEU A 59 -19.00 39.27 20.69
C LEU A 59 -17.71 39.62 21.43
N GLU A 60 -17.13 40.80 21.20
CA GLU A 60 -15.96 41.31 21.95
C GLU A 60 -16.32 41.76 23.37
N ASP A 61 -17.46 42.44 23.55
CA ASP A 61 -17.91 42.95 24.85
C ASP A 61 -18.57 41.89 25.73
N ARG A 62 -18.88 40.71 25.19
CA ARG A 62 -19.33 39.58 25.99
C ARG A 62 -18.11 39.04 26.74
N PRO A 63 -18.04 39.17 28.07
CA PRO A 63 -17.01 38.47 28.81
C PRO A 63 -17.30 36.99 28.56
N PHE A 64 -16.41 36.30 27.85
CA PHE A 64 -16.35 34.86 27.84
C PHE A 64 -16.03 34.40 29.27
N SER A 65 -17.00 34.48 30.16
CA SER A 65 -17.07 33.57 31.29
C SER A 65 -17.52 32.22 30.73
N PHE A 66 -16.60 31.55 30.03
CA PHE A 66 -16.38 30.18 30.45
C PHE A 66 -16.11 30.31 31.94
N SER A 67 -17.09 29.93 32.76
CA SER A 67 -16.79 29.46 34.09
C SER A 67 -15.62 28.51 33.91
N ALA A 68 -14.43 28.98 34.23
CA ALA A 68 -13.22 28.20 34.22
C ALA A 68 -13.43 27.18 35.33
N SER A 69 -14.10 26.08 34.98
CA SER A 69 -13.94 24.84 35.71
C SER A 69 -12.43 24.62 35.77
N PRO A 70 -11.83 24.50 36.96
CA PRO A 70 -10.39 24.32 37.13
C PRO A 70 -9.82 23.13 36.34
N GLU A 71 -10.67 22.26 35.80
CA GLU A 71 -10.33 21.08 35.00
C GLU A 71 -9.87 21.37 33.56
N PHE A 72 -10.09 22.57 33.00
CA PHE A 72 -9.68 22.88 31.60
C PHE A 72 -8.47 23.84 31.49
N MET A 73 -7.82 24.19 32.61
CA MET A 73 -6.60 25.01 32.61
C MET A 73 -5.32 24.19 32.34
N HIS A 74 -5.42 23.13 31.56
CA HIS A 74 -4.23 22.50 31.02
C HIS A 74 -3.84 23.26 29.74
N PRO A 75 -2.63 23.86 29.65
CA PRO A 75 -2.10 24.25 28.35
C PRO A 75 -2.24 23.04 27.43
N ARG A 76 -2.90 23.18 26.27
CA ARG A 76 -2.88 22.12 25.26
C ARG A 76 -1.40 21.75 25.07
N PRO A 77 -0.98 20.51 25.33
CA PRO A 77 0.41 20.15 25.16
C PRO A 77 0.76 20.38 23.69
N THR A 78 1.58 21.41 23.43
CA THR A 78 2.15 21.56 22.09
C THR A 78 3.03 20.34 21.87
N ILE A 79 2.60 19.46 20.98
CA ILE A 79 3.39 18.28 20.65
C ILE A 79 4.75 18.78 20.14
N LYS A 80 5.82 18.26 20.76
CA LYS A 80 7.20 18.68 20.50
C LYS A 80 7.51 18.62 19.00
N SER A 81 8.39 19.53 18.56
CA SER A 81 8.92 19.55 17.20
C SER A 81 9.49 18.18 16.83
N LEU A 82 8.95 17.58 15.77
CA LEU A 82 9.53 16.39 15.17
C LEU A 82 10.90 16.76 14.57
N THR A 83 11.79 15.78 14.49
CA THR A 83 13.11 15.96 13.87
C THR A 83 13.30 14.88 12.81
N PHE A 84 13.70 15.28 11.61
CA PHE A 84 13.99 14.37 10.51
C PHE A 84 15.45 14.49 10.11
N HIS A 85 16.20 13.41 10.27
CA HIS A 85 17.62 13.36 9.91
C HIS A 85 17.88 12.70 8.54
N GLY A 86 16.87 12.07 7.93
CA GLY A 86 16.98 11.35 6.65
C GLY A 86 17.29 9.85 6.75
N GLN A 87 17.42 9.27 7.95
CA GLN A 87 17.67 7.83 8.16
C GLN A 87 16.39 7.01 8.34
N THR A 88 15.32 7.61 8.87
CA THR A 88 14.00 6.99 8.95
C THR A 88 13.26 7.16 7.61
N SER A 89 12.33 6.26 7.27
CA SER A 89 11.50 6.41 6.06
C SER A 89 10.79 7.76 6.06
N TRP A 90 10.85 8.44 4.91
CA TRP A 90 10.17 9.72 4.70
C TRP A 90 8.66 9.59 4.89
N THR A 91 8.04 8.52 4.38
CA THR A 91 6.60 8.24 4.51
C THR A 91 6.17 8.15 5.98
N VAL A 92 6.98 7.48 6.82
CA VAL A 92 6.70 7.36 8.26
C VAL A 92 6.77 8.72 8.94
N PHE A 93 7.82 9.51 8.64
CA PHE A 93 7.96 10.86 9.19
C PHE A 93 6.81 11.77 8.73
N LYS A 94 6.48 11.76 7.44
CA LYS A 94 5.38 12.57 6.87
C LYS A 94 4.05 12.24 7.54
N THR A 95 3.75 10.96 7.74
CA THR A 95 2.54 10.53 8.46
C THR A 95 2.49 11.09 9.88
N GLN A 96 3.61 11.02 10.62
CA GLN A 96 3.68 11.59 11.98
C GLN A 96 3.52 13.12 11.95
N PHE A 97 4.15 13.78 10.98
CA PHE A 97 4.06 15.23 10.79
C PHE A 97 2.62 15.68 10.46
N ASP A 98 1.90 14.92 9.63
CA ASP A 98 0.51 15.19 9.27
C ASP A 98 -0.44 15.05 10.46
N VAL A 99 -0.23 14.02 11.30
CA VAL A 99 -0.99 13.84 12.55
C VAL A 99 -0.74 15.01 13.51
N VAL A 100 0.52 15.41 13.69
CA VAL A 100 0.90 16.52 14.58
C VAL A 100 0.35 17.84 14.06
N SER A 101 0.49 18.12 12.77
CA SER A 101 0.02 19.36 12.15
C SER A 101 -1.50 19.49 12.21
N SER A 102 -2.23 18.40 11.99
CA SER A 102 -3.69 18.35 12.10
C SER A 102 -4.15 18.57 13.55
N THR A 103 -3.49 17.91 14.51
CA THR A 103 -3.80 18.08 15.94
C THR A 103 -3.58 19.52 16.41
N ASN A 104 -2.55 20.18 15.86
CA ASN A 104 -2.20 21.55 16.21
C ASN A 104 -2.92 22.61 15.35
N GLY A 105 -3.69 22.20 14.33
CA GLY A 105 -4.40 23.12 13.43
C GLY A 105 -3.47 24.00 12.60
N TRP A 106 -2.32 23.49 12.17
CA TRP A 106 -1.36 24.27 11.38
C TRP A 106 -1.88 24.56 9.96
N THR A 107 -1.73 25.81 9.53
CA THR A 107 -1.90 26.21 8.13
C THR A 107 -0.72 25.72 7.29
N ASP A 108 -0.87 25.64 5.97
CA ASP A 108 0.20 25.15 5.09
C ASP A 108 1.48 25.98 5.18
N PHE A 109 1.36 27.29 5.43
CA PHE A 109 2.51 28.16 5.71
C PHE A 109 3.25 27.75 7.00
N VAL A 110 2.50 27.46 8.07
CA VAL A 110 3.07 27.01 9.34
C VAL A 110 3.66 25.61 9.19
N LYS A 111 3.01 24.72 8.43
CA LYS A 111 3.53 23.40 8.08
C LYS A 111 4.85 23.52 7.33
N ALA A 112 4.94 24.35 6.30
CA ALA A 112 6.19 24.56 5.55
C ALA A 112 7.32 25.04 6.46
N SER A 113 7.06 26.07 7.28
CA SER A 113 8.01 26.61 8.23
C SER A 113 8.48 25.56 9.25
N GLN A 114 7.55 24.78 9.79
CA GLN A 114 7.84 23.76 10.78
C GLN A 114 8.55 22.55 10.17
N LEU A 115 8.22 22.20 8.91
CA LEU A 115 8.87 21.14 8.17
C LEU A 115 10.33 21.51 7.93
N VAL A 116 10.62 22.71 7.43
CA VAL A 116 11.99 23.24 7.29
C VAL A 116 12.73 23.22 8.64
N ALA A 117 12.07 23.68 9.71
CA ALA A 117 12.65 23.69 11.05
C ALA A 117 12.91 22.29 11.64
N SER A 118 12.22 21.26 11.15
CA SER A 118 12.38 19.86 11.58
C SER A 118 13.55 19.14 10.92
N LEU A 119 14.04 19.62 9.77
CA LEU A 119 15.10 18.96 9.01
C LEU A 119 16.47 19.15 9.68
N ARG A 120 17.23 18.07 9.80
CA ARG A 120 18.60 18.05 10.32
C ARG A 120 19.48 17.13 9.46
N GLY A 121 20.80 17.29 9.55
CA GLY A 121 21.75 16.42 8.84
C GLY A 121 21.50 16.39 7.32
N SER A 122 21.55 15.19 6.72
CA SER A 122 21.38 15.00 5.27
C SER A 122 20.00 15.43 4.76
N ALA A 123 18.96 15.40 5.61
CA ALA A 123 17.65 15.91 5.24
C ALA A 123 17.64 17.43 5.04
N ALA A 124 18.39 18.18 5.85
CA ALA A 124 18.49 19.63 5.72
C ALA A 124 19.23 20.05 4.44
N GLU A 125 20.12 19.20 3.90
CA GLU A 125 20.82 19.48 2.64
C GLU A 125 19.87 19.59 1.44
N VAL A 126 18.68 18.98 1.50
CA VAL A 126 17.66 19.12 0.44
C VAL A 126 17.27 20.58 0.21
N LEU A 127 17.30 21.39 1.28
CA LEU A 127 16.93 22.79 1.22
C LEU A 127 17.88 23.61 0.32
N GLN A 128 19.12 23.16 0.10
CA GLN A 128 20.06 23.84 -0.79
C GLN A 128 19.62 23.81 -2.26
N GLY A 129 18.82 22.81 -2.65
CA GLY A 129 18.29 22.68 -4.01
C GLY A 129 17.01 23.49 -4.25
N ILE A 130 16.43 24.11 -3.22
CA ILE A 130 15.15 24.81 -3.29
C ILE A 130 15.40 26.33 -3.28
N PRO A 131 14.86 27.09 -4.24
CA PRO A 131 14.90 28.55 -4.20
C PRO A 131 14.29 29.11 -2.90
N THR A 132 14.92 30.13 -2.32
CA THR A 132 14.53 30.66 -0.99
C THR A 132 13.11 31.21 -0.95
N ASP A 133 12.62 31.78 -2.05
CA ASP A 133 11.24 32.25 -2.23
C ASP A 133 10.21 31.10 -2.23
N LYS A 134 10.65 29.85 -2.42
CA LYS A 134 9.81 28.64 -2.42
C LYS A 134 9.91 27.83 -1.13
N LEU A 135 10.74 28.24 -0.17
CA LEU A 135 10.83 27.58 1.14
C LEU A 135 9.60 27.84 2.04
N THR A 136 8.65 28.62 1.58
CA THR A 136 7.33 28.78 2.23
C THR A 136 6.26 27.92 1.59
N ASP A 137 6.54 27.32 0.44
CA ASP A 137 5.60 26.43 -0.25
C ASP A 137 5.79 24.98 0.23
N LEU A 138 4.79 24.50 0.97
CA LEU A 138 4.78 23.16 1.54
C LEU A 138 5.00 22.08 0.46
N THR A 139 4.29 22.20 -0.66
CA THR A 139 4.32 21.19 -1.73
C THR A 139 5.71 21.09 -2.36
N THR A 140 6.38 22.22 -2.61
CA THR A 140 7.75 22.22 -3.13
C THR A 140 8.72 21.49 -2.19
N ILE A 141 8.63 21.75 -0.87
CA ILE A 141 9.50 21.10 0.11
C ILE A 141 9.21 19.60 0.23
N GLU A 142 7.94 19.21 0.29
CA GLU A 142 7.53 17.80 0.34
C GLU A 142 8.02 17.04 -0.89
N ASN A 143 7.87 17.60 -2.09
CA ASN A 143 8.32 16.96 -3.33
C ASN A 143 9.83 16.76 -3.37
N ALA A 144 10.61 17.72 -2.86
CA ALA A 144 12.06 17.61 -2.81
C ALA A 144 12.52 16.53 -1.81
N LEU A 145 11.82 16.41 -0.67
CA LEU A 145 12.06 15.35 0.31
C LEU A 145 11.63 13.99 -0.22
N GLU A 146 10.49 13.90 -0.91
CA GLU A 146 10.03 12.70 -1.59
C GLU A 146 11.01 12.25 -2.67
N ALA A 147 11.57 13.18 -3.46
CA ALA A 147 12.52 12.82 -4.51
C ALA A 147 13.84 12.24 -3.96
N ARG A 148 14.29 12.68 -2.79
CA ARG A 148 15.57 12.24 -2.20
C ARG A 148 15.43 11.08 -1.21
N PHE A 149 14.36 11.08 -0.42
CA PHE A 149 14.13 10.14 0.68
C PHE A 149 12.83 9.35 0.54
N GLY A 150 12.04 9.61 -0.50
CA GLY A 150 10.83 8.87 -0.79
C GLY A 150 11.13 7.41 -1.07
N ASP A 151 10.16 6.56 -0.74
CA ASP A 151 10.35 5.12 -0.77
C ASP A 151 10.29 4.55 -2.20
N SER A 152 10.08 5.38 -3.24
CA SER A 152 9.92 4.94 -4.63
C SER A 152 11.08 4.06 -5.13
N HIS A 153 12.34 4.47 -4.84
CA HIS A 153 13.51 3.65 -5.17
C HIS A 153 13.61 2.37 -4.32
N LEU A 154 13.08 2.43 -3.10
CA LEU A 154 13.07 1.32 -2.15
C LEU A 154 11.95 0.30 -2.49
N THR A 155 10.85 0.74 -3.11
CA THR A 155 9.77 -0.11 -3.61
C THR A 155 10.31 -1.16 -4.57
N GLN A 156 11.18 -0.77 -5.51
CA GLN A 156 11.79 -1.71 -6.46
C GLN A 156 12.77 -2.67 -5.78
N PHE A 157 13.48 -2.21 -4.75
CA PHE A 157 14.31 -3.06 -3.90
C PHE A 157 13.46 -4.13 -3.19
N TYR A 158 12.34 -3.74 -2.56
CA TYR A 158 11.44 -4.67 -1.88
C TYR A 158 10.74 -5.65 -2.84
N ARG A 159 10.40 -5.22 -4.06
CA ARG A 159 9.90 -6.12 -5.12
C ARG A 159 10.91 -7.20 -5.47
N THR A 160 12.19 -6.84 -5.51
CA THR A 160 13.29 -7.79 -5.75
C THR A 160 13.44 -8.74 -4.55
N GLU A 161 13.42 -8.21 -3.34
CA GLU A 161 13.51 -9.00 -2.10
C GLU A 161 12.37 -10.03 -2.02
N LEU A 162 11.13 -9.63 -2.31
CA LEU A 162 9.96 -10.51 -2.41
C LEU A 162 10.15 -11.67 -3.39
N LYS A 163 10.60 -11.38 -4.63
CA LYS A 163 10.81 -12.40 -5.66
C LYS A 163 11.85 -13.44 -5.27
N THR A 164 12.91 -12.99 -4.59
CA THR A 164 14.03 -13.84 -4.17
C THR A 164 13.82 -14.47 -2.80
N ARG A 165 12.75 -14.10 -2.08
CA ARG A 165 12.49 -14.59 -0.73
C ARG A 165 12.28 -16.09 -0.72
N ARG A 166 13.05 -16.80 0.10
CA ARG A 166 12.91 -18.24 0.36
C ARG A 166 13.02 -18.52 1.86
N GLN A 167 12.26 -19.48 2.37
CA GLN A 167 12.27 -19.88 3.79
C GLN A 167 13.67 -20.36 4.21
N LYS A 168 14.22 -19.76 5.26
CA LYS A 168 15.53 -20.13 5.79
C LYS A 168 15.47 -21.47 6.55
N PRO A 169 16.59 -22.21 6.67
CA PRO A 169 16.64 -23.38 7.53
C PRO A 169 16.25 -23.04 8.98
N GLY A 170 15.22 -23.71 9.50
CA GLY A 170 14.72 -23.50 10.87
C GLY A 170 13.78 -22.31 11.05
N GLU A 171 13.52 -21.53 9.99
CA GLU A 171 12.52 -20.46 10.01
C GLU A 171 11.10 -21.05 10.00
N SER A 172 10.26 -20.62 10.93
CA SER A 172 8.87 -21.07 10.98
C SER A 172 8.03 -20.40 9.88
N LEU A 173 6.94 -21.05 9.47
CA LEU A 173 6.03 -20.50 8.47
C LEU A 173 5.43 -19.15 8.89
N GLN A 174 5.20 -18.92 10.18
CA GLN A 174 4.69 -17.64 10.67
C GLN A 174 5.70 -16.50 10.47
N VAL A 175 6.98 -16.75 10.76
CA VAL A 175 8.05 -15.76 10.57
C VAL A 175 8.20 -15.42 9.09
N LEU A 176 8.14 -16.43 8.22
CA LEU A 176 8.12 -16.23 6.78
C LEU A 176 6.92 -15.38 6.34
N ALA A 177 5.71 -15.71 6.80
CA ALA A 177 4.49 -15.00 6.42
C ALA A 177 4.51 -13.52 6.86
N VAL A 178 4.95 -13.23 8.09
CA VAL A 178 5.09 -11.86 8.60
C VAL A 178 6.05 -11.04 7.73
N ASP A 179 7.17 -11.65 7.32
CA ASP A 179 8.13 -10.96 6.47
C ASP A 179 7.61 -10.76 5.04
N VAL A 180 6.88 -11.73 4.48
CA VAL A 180 6.20 -11.58 3.19
C VAL A 180 5.14 -10.48 3.24
N GLU A 181 4.33 -10.41 4.29
CA GLU A 181 3.32 -9.36 4.50
C GLU A 181 3.95 -7.97 4.63
N ARG A 182 5.05 -7.87 5.39
CA ARG A 182 5.85 -6.66 5.52
C ARG A 182 6.38 -6.21 4.16
N LEU A 183 7.03 -7.11 3.41
CA LEU A 183 7.56 -6.78 2.08
C LEU A 183 6.44 -6.42 1.10
N MET A 184 5.29 -7.09 1.16
CA MET A 184 4.14 -6.79 0.28
C MET A 184 3.61 -5.37 0.52
N SER A 185 3.51 -4.98 1.79
CA SER A 185 3.09 -3.63 2.19
C SER A 185 4.07 -2.55 1.71
N LEU A 186 5.36 -2.85 1.64
CA LEU A 186 6.40 -1.92 1.19
C LEU A 186 6.57 -1.89 -0.35
N ALA A 187 6.37 -3.03 -1.02
CA ALA A 187 6.58 -3.20 -2.46
C ALA A 187 5.37 -2.79 -3.31
N TYR A 188 4.17 -2.81 -2.73
CA TYR A 188 2.89 -2.61 -3.42
C TYR A 188 1.90 -1.76 -2.59
N ALA A 189 2.40 -0.76 -1.86
CA ALA A 189 1.58 0.12 -1.01
C ALA A 189 0.38 0.77 -1.74
N GLU A 190 0.53 1.06 -3.03
CA GLU A 190 -0.52 1.68 -3.87
C GLU A 190 -1.59 0.68 -4.33
N CYS A 191 -1.36 -0.63 -4.19
CA CYS A 191 -2.30 -1.63 -4.62
C CYS A 191 -3.44 -1.85 -3.59
N PRO A 192 -4.68 -2.11 -4.07
CA PRO A 192 -5.78 -2.54 -3.20
C PRO A 192 -5.40 -3.70 -2.29
N GLN A 193 -5.99 -3.74 -1.09
CA GLN A 193 -5.64 -4.72 -0.05
C GLN A 193 -5.91 -6.16 -0.52
N ASP A 194 -7.02 -6.42 -1.20
CA ASP A 194 -7.39 -7.74 -1.74
C ASP A 194 -6.37 -8.25 -2.77
N VAL A 195 -5.84 -7.36 -3.61
CA VAL A 195 -4.78 -7.67 -4.56
C VAL A 195 -3.48 -7.99 -3.82
N ARG A 196 -3.13 -7.19 -2.80
CA ARG A 196 -1.94 -7.45 -1.96
C ARG A 196 -2.04 -8.79 -1.23
N ASP A 197 -3.18 -9.13 -0.67
CA ASP A 197 -3.39 -10.37 0.09
C ASP A 197 -3.27 -11.60 -0.83
N SER A 198 -3.85 -11.53 -2.03
CA SER A 198 -3.76 -12.59 -3.05
C SER A 198 -2.33 -12.80 -3.52
N LEU A 199 -1.61 -11.72 -3.81
CA LEU A 199 -0.19 -11.79 -4.19
C LEU A 199 0.66 -12.31 -3.02
N ALA A 200 0.39 -11.88 -1.80
CA ALA A 200 1.14 -12.31 -0.62
C ALA A 200 0.99 -13.81 -0.39
N ALA A 201 -0.21 -14.37 -0.55
CA ALA A 201 -0.45 -15.81 -0.52
C ALA A 201 0.44 -16.54 -1.55
N GLN A 202 0.48 -16.06 -2.78
CA GLN A 202 1.29 -16.67 -3.84
C GLN A 202 2.80 -16.63 -3.54
N TYR A 203 3.33 -15.45 -3.17
CA TYR A 203 4.74 -15.30 -2.81
C TYR A 203 5.10 -16.10 -1.57
N PHE A 204 4.21 -16.21 -0.59
CA PHE A 204 4.39 -17.05 0.58
C PHE A 204 4.55 -18.52 0.19
N VAL A 205 3.63 -19.06 -0.62
CA VAL A 205 3.69 -20.45 -1.10
C VAL A 205 4.98 -20.69 -1.88
N ASP A 206 5.35 -19.79 -2.80
CA ASP A 206 6.57 -19.90 -3.59
C ASP A 206 7.85 -19.83 -2.75
N ALA A 207 7.78 -19.19 -1.57
CA ALA A 207 8.89 -19.09 -0.64
C ALA A 207 9.06 -20.30 0.28
N ILE A 208 8.04 -21.16 0.45
CA ILE A 208 8.11 -22.37 1.29
C ILE A 208 9.20 -23.31 0.78
N ARG A 209 10.05 -23.79 1.70
CA ARG A 209 11.19 -24.66 1.36
C ARG A 209 10.81 -26.13 1.26
N ASP A 210 9.85 -26.61 2.06
CA ASP A 210 9.39 -28.00 1.99
C ASP A 210 8.46 -28.19 0.78
N GLU A 211 8.94 -28.94 -0.22
CA GLU A 211 8.25 -29.12 -1.50
C GLU A 211 6.84 -29.71 -1.35
N GLU A 212 6.65 -30.65 -0.42
CA GLU A 212 5.35 -31.28 -0.19
C GLU A 212 4.34 -30.29 0.40
N THR A 213 4.75 -29.51 1.40
CA THR A 213 3.94 -28.44 1.98
C THR A 213 3.65 -27.36 0.93
N GLN A 214 4.63 -26.97 0.12
CA GLN A 214 4.46 -26.00 -0.97
C GLN A 214 3.42 -26.48 -1.98
N LEU A 215 3.57 -27.69 -2.53
CA LEU A 215 2.66 -28.24 -3.53
C LEU A 215 1.24 -28.43 -2.96
N SER A 216 1.12 -28.97 -1.74
CA SER A 216 -0.18 -29.15 -1.10
C SER A 216 -0.89 -27.82 -0.86
N THR A 217 -0.15 -26.78 -0.46
CA THR A 217 -0.72 -25.45 -0.24
C THR A 217 -1.13 -24.80 -1.56
N ARG A 218 -0.33 -24.96 -2.62
CA ARG A 218 -0.64 -24.41 -3.95
C ARG A 218 -1.93 -24.98 -4.53
N LEU A 219 -2.21 -26.27 -4.30
CA LEU A 219 -3.42 -26.95 -4.81
C LEU A 219 -4.73 -26.50 -4.15
N MET A 220 -4.67 -25.79 -3.02
CA MET A 220 -5.88 -25.32 -2.32
C MET A 220 -6.43 -23.99 -2.85
N ASP A 221 -5.75 -23.34 -3.81
CA ASP A 221 -6.19 -22.09 -4.46
C ASP A 221 -6.70 -21.01 -3.47
N LEU A 222 -5.98 -20.87 -2.35
CA LEU A 222 -6.31 -19.88 -1.32
C LEU A 222 -5.86 -18.49 -1.75
N THR A 223 -6.75 -17.50 -1.64
CA THR A 223 -6.52 -16.12 -2.08
C THR A 223 -6.12 -15.17 -0.95
N ASP A 224 -6.01 -15.67 0.28
CA ASP A 224 -5.68 -14.89 1.46
C ASP A 224 -4.45 -15.49 2.18
N LEU A 225 -3.48 -14.64 2.52
CA LEU A 225 -2.25 -15.04 3.18
C LEU A 225 -2.52 -15.76 4.51
N LYS A 226 -3.49 -15.28 5.29
CA LYS A 226 -3.79 -15.86 6.61
C LYS A 226 -4.35 -17.27 6.50
N SER A 227 -5.28 -17.48 5.58
CA SER A 227 -5.86 -18.78 5.27
C SER A 227 -4.81 -19.74 4.71
N THR A 228 -3.94 -19.24 3.84
CA THR A 228 -2.80 -19.98 3.26
C THR A 228 -1.83 -20.45 4.34
N LEU A 229 -1.39 -19.55 5.22
CA LEU A 229 -0.54 -19.88 6.36
C LEU A 229 -1.18 -20.92 7.28
N ALA A 230 -2.46 -20.74 7.61
CA ALA A 230 -3.18 -21.67 8.48
C ALA A 230 -3.26 -23.08 7.88
N TYR A 231 -3.49 -23.19 6.57
CA TYR A 231 -3.47 -24.47 5.87
C TYR A 231 -2.07 -25.10 5.88
N SER A 232 -1.04 -24.35 5.50
CA SER A 232 0.34 -24.87 5.49
C SER A 232 0.77 -25.38 6.86
N MET A 233 0.43 -24.66 7.94
CA MET A 233 0.71 -25.11 9.31
C MET A 233 -0.03 -26.40 9.68
N LYS A 234 -1.31 -26.53 9.29
CA LYS A 234 -2.09 -27.76 9.50
C LYS A 234 -1.46 -28.94 8.75
N PHE A 235 -1.03 -28.70 7.51
CA PHE A 235 -0.38 -29.72 6.70
C PHE A 235 0.96 -30.16 7.30
N GLU A 236 1.84 -29.22 7.70
CA GLU A 236 3.12 -29.55 8.37
C GLU A 236 2.90 -30.38 9.65
N SER A 237 1.88 -30.03 10.42
CA SER A 237 1.51 -30.74 11.65
C SER A 237 1.03 -32.16 11.34
N ALA A 238 0.13 -32.32 10.37
CA ALA A 238 -0.39 -33.62 9.95
C ALA A 238 0.71 -34.52 9.35
N LYS A 239 1.59 -33.95 8.53
CA LYS A 239 2.76 -34.63 7.95
C LYS A 239 3.72 -35.12 9.04
N THR A 240 3.99 -34.29 10.04
CA THR A 240 4.84 -34.66 11.18
C THR A 240 4.20 -35.79 12.00
N ALA A 241 2.91 -35.69 12.30
CA ALA A 241 2.17 -36.74 13.00
C ALA A 241 2.13 -38.06 12.21
N SER A 242 1.97 -38.01 10.89
CA SER A 242 2.01 -39.18 10.01
C SER A 242 3.38 -39.86 10.03
N LYS A 243 4.47 -39.09 9.92
CA LYS A 243 5.84 -39.63 10.01
C LYS A 243 6.13 -40.26 11.38
N ILE A 244 5.65 -39.64 12.47
CA ILE A 244 5.76 -40.21 13.82
C ILE A 244 4.94 -41.50 13.93
N SER A 245 3.72 -41.51 13.41
CA SER A 245 2.83 -42.69 13.41
C SER A 245 3.44 -43.87 12.65
N ILE A 246 4.01 -43.63 11.47
CA ILE A 246 4.72 -44.67 10.69
C ILE A 246 5.93 -45.18 11.49
N LYS A 247 6.73 -44.28 12.09
CA LYS A 247 7.91 -44.66 12.87
C LYS A 247 7.57 -45.43 14.15
N ALA A 248 6.48 -45.07 14.84
CA ALA A 248 5.98 -45.79 16.01
C ALA A 248 5.47 -47.18 15.62
N ARG A 249 4.73 -47.29 14.50
CA ARG A 249 4.22 -48.58 13.99
C ARG A 249 5.34 -49.51 13.52
N SER A 250 6.43 -48.97 12.96
CA SER A 250 7.63 -49.77 12.64
C SER A 250 8.42 -50.22 13.87
N ILE A 251 8.31 -49.53 15.01
CA ILE A 251 8.95 -49.94 16.27
C ILE A 251 8.16 -51.08 16.95
N GLU A 252 6.87 -51.21 16.69
CA GLU A 252 6.03 -52.29 17.25
C GLU A 252 6.00 -53.58 16.41
N THR A 253 6.58 -53.61 15.21
CA THR A 253 6.54 -54.80 14.34
C THR A 253 7.90 -55.24 13.80
N ASP A 254 9.00 -54.94 14.48
CA ASP A 254 10.32 -55.38 14.03
C ASP A 254 11.19 -55.89 15.18
N ASP A 255 11.04 -57.19 15.49
CA ASP A 255 12.20 -58.01 15.86
C ASP A 255 12.02 -59.50 15.47
N ASP A 256 10.77 -60.04 15.46
CA ASP A 256 10.59 -61.49 15.25
C ASP A 256 10.13 -61.90 13.83
N THR A 257 9.35 -61.08 13.11
CA THR A 257 8.71 -61.50 11.84
C THR A 257 9.54 -61.24 10.57
N TRP A 258 10.57 -60.42 10.62
CA TRP A 258 11.50 -60.22 9.50
C TRP A 258 12.64 -61.23 9.52
N LYS A 259 13.17 -61.55 10.70
CA LYS A 259 14.21 -62.57 10.89
C LYS A 259 13.75 -63.97 10.48
N GLU A 260 12.51 -64.35 10.83
CA GLU A 260 11.94 -65.66 10.47
C GLU A 260 11.68 -65.80 8.95
N ARG A 261 11.41 -64.69 8.25
CA ARG A 261 11.25 -64.68 6.78
C ARG A 261 12.60 -64.78 6.08
N ASP A 262 13.62 -64.09 6.57
CA ASP A 262 14.99 -64.17 6.03
C ASP A 262 15.60 -65.55 6.26
N ASP A 263 15.44 -66.14 7.44
CA ASP A 263 15.93 -67.50 7.74
C ASP A 263 15.26 -68.56 6.85
N LYS A 264 13.97 -68.38 6.57
CA LYS A 264 13.22 -69.26 5.67
C LYS A 264 13.64 -69.08 4.21
N PHE A 265 13.93 -67.85 3.79
CA PHE A 265 14.43 -67.56 2.45
C PHE A 265 15.84 -68.15 2.25
N GLU A 266 16.72 -68.02 3.25
CA GLU A 266 18.07 -68.60 3.23
C GLU A 266 18.07 -70.13 3.27
N SER A 267 17.12 -70.73 4.00
CA SER A 267 16.92 -72.18 3.96
C SER A 267 16.49 -72.67 2.57
N LEU A 268 15.68 -71.90 1.84
CA LEU A 268 15.25 -72.24 0.49
C LEU A 268 16.38 -72.06 -0.53
N LEU A 269 17.20 -71.03 -0.40
CA LEU A 269 18.38 -70.83 -1.24
C LEU A 269 19.39 -71.98 -1.08
N LYS A 270 19.69 -72.41 0.15
CA LYS A 270 20.55 -73.58 0.39
C LYS A 270 19.98 -74.88 -0.17
N ALA A 271 18.66 -75.04 -0.16
CA ALA A 271 18.01 -76.22 -0.73
C ALA A 271 18.11 -76.25 -2.26
N LEU A 272 17.94 -75.09 -2.91
CA LEU A 272 18.12 -74.93 -4.36
C LEU A 272 19.58 -75.15 -4.77
N GLU A 273 20.53 -74.61 -4.03
CA GLU A 273 21.96 -74.78 -4.30
C GLU A 273 22.37 -76.26 -4.21
N ARG A 274 21.83 -77.01 -3.24
CA ARG A 274 22.00 -78.47 -3.16
C ARG A 274 21.40 -79.21 -4.36
N LEU A 275 20.21 -78.83 -4.81
CA LEU A 275 19.58 -79.45 -5.98
C LEU A 275 20.39 -79.21 -7.26
N VAL A 276 20.88 -77.98 -7.45
CA VAL A 276 21.73 -77.62 -8.60
C VAL A 276 23.03 -78.42 -8.57
N ASN A 277 23.68 -78.54 -7.42
CA ASN A 277 24.92 -79.32 -7.28
C ASN A 277 24.70 -80.83 -7.50
N ASN A 278 23.57 -81.38 -7.07
CA ASN A 278 23.22 -82.78 -7.33
C ASN A 278 22.93 -83.05 -8.82
N LEU A 279 22.25 -82.13 -9.50
CA LEU A 279 22.02 -82.22 -10.96
C LEU A 279 23.32 -82.11 -11.77
N ALA A 280 24.26 -81.27 -11.32
CA ALA A 280 25.59 -81.18 -11.92
C ALA A 280 26.39 -82.48 -11.70
N ALA A 281 26.26 -83.11 -10.52
CA ALA A 281 26.88 -84.40 -10.23
C ALA A 281 26.29 -85.54 -11.10
N GLU A 282 24.96 -85.57 -11.31
CA GLU A 282 24.30 -86.54 -12.20
C GLU A 282 24.68 -86.38 -13.68
N GLN A 283 24.91 -85.16 -14.16
CA GLN A 283 25.37 -84.92 -15.54
C GLN A 283 26.85 -85.27 -15.76
N SER A 284 27.65 -85.35 -14.70
CA SER A 284 29.07 -85.71 -14.77
C SER A 284 29.35 -87.22 -14.71
N ALA A 285 28.33 -88.06 -14.50
CA ALA A 285 28.48 -89.52 -14.45
C ALA A 285 28.68 -90.12 -15.87
N PRO A 286 29.72 -90.95 -16.11
CA PRO A 286 30.00 -91.47 -17.45
C PRO A 286 28.91 -92.44 -17.93
N ARG A 287 28.26 -92.15 -19.06
CA ARG A 287 27.38 -93.09 -19.78
C ARG A 287 28.15 -94.35 -20.17
N ARG A 288 27.95 -95.46 -19.43
CA ARG A 288 28.36 -96.80 -19.89
C ARG A 288 27.44 -97.25 -21.03
N ASN A 289 27.98 -97.28 -22.23
CA ASN A 289 27.35 -97.88 -23.41
C ASN A 289 27.15 -99.39 -23.19
N ALA A 290 25.90 -99.84 -23.15
CA ALA A 290 25.55 -101.23 -23.42
C ALA A 290 25.25 -101.36 -24.92
N LYS A 291 26.11 -102.07 -25.65
CA LYS A 291 25.74 -102.69 -26.93
C LYS A 291 25.73 -104.21 -26.73
N ARG A 292 24.62 -104.82 -27.17
CA ARG A 292 24.33 -106.25 -27.15
C ARG A 292 24.48 -106.74 -28.59
N THR A 293 25.51 -107.54 -28.85
CA THR A 293 25.65 -108.67 -29.79
C THR A 293 27.06 -109.20 -29.64
#